data_AF-A0A6A4WL36-F1
#
_entry.id   AF-A0A6A4WL36-F1
#
_cell.length_a   1.000
_cell.length_b   1.000
_cell.length_c   1.000
_cell.angle_alpha   90.00
_cell.angle_beta   90.00
_cell.angle_gamma   90.00
#
_symmetry.space_group_name_H-M   'P 1'
#
loop_
_entity.id
_entity.type
_entity.pdbx_description
1 polymer ?
#
loop_
_entity_poly.entity_id
_entity_poly.type
_entity_poly.pdbx_seq_one_letter_code
_entity_poly.pdbx_strand_id
1 'polypeptide(L)'
;MRSLVAMDFTGSCGRVVSDPVEARAIELAEGHHLRRTHALKRLSELAAGASARDIEGAIHNTQPWYHGNLTRDEASQLLHKHNGRDGVFLVRESRSNPVAFVLSFIFRMKLYHAQIMPVKDTSQSPVTCYFSLDGGKTRFYDLIQLVEFYQLNAGVLPTRLIYFITHTAPSSSALRHVAQSF
;
A
#
# COMPACT_ATOMS: atom_id res chain seq x y z
N MET A 1 -6.48 -34.13 -8.05
CA MET A 1 -6.91 -32.72 -8.26
C MET A 1 -7.75 -32.30 -7.08
N ARG A 2 -7.37 -31.26 -6.32
CA ARG A 2 -8.19 -30.74 -5.23
C ARG A 2 -9.22 -29.78 -5.84
N SER A 3 -10.49 -30.18 -5.82
CA SER A 3 -11.61 -29.30 -6.18
C SER A 3 -11.81 -28.32 -5.03
N LEU A 4 -11.77 -27.02 -5.34
CA LEU A 4 -12.22 -25.97 -4.43
C LEU A 4 -13.75 -25.91 -4.52
N VAL A 5 -14.43 -25.81 -3.38
CA VAL A 5 -15.90 -25.77 -3.30
C VAL A 5 -16.32 -24.52 -2.54
N ALA A 6 -17.33 -23.81 -3.02
CA ALA A 6 -17.89 -22.65 -2.34
C ALA A 6 -18.66 -23.08 -1.09
N MET A 7 -18.54 -22.32 0.01
CA MET A 7 -19.29 -22.55 1.25
C MET A 7 -20.12 -21.32 1.61
N ASP A 8 -21.38 -21.55 1.94
CA ASP A 8 -22.39 -20.57 2.34
C ASP A 8 -22.52 -20.56 3.88
N PHE A 9 -22.39 -19.39 4.50
CA PHE A 9 -22.45 -19.19 5.96
C PHE A 9 -23.69 -18.40 6.42
N THR A 10 -24.70 -18.26 5.56
CA THR A 10 -25.90 -17.47 5.88
C THR A 10 -26.77 -18.06 7.00
N GLY A 11 -26.48 -19.29 7.46
CA GLY A 11 -27.13 -19.95 8.60
C GLY A 11 -26.20 -20.25 9.79
N SER A 12 -26.72 -20.91 10.83
CA SER A 12 -25.96 -21.27 12.04
C SER A 12 -24.94 -22.41 11.84
N CYS A 13 -24.90 -23.01 10.66
CA CYS A 13 -23.89 -23.98 10.22
C CYS A 13 -23.58 -23.75 8.73
N GLY A 14 -22.29 -23.74 8.37
CA GLY A 14 -21.87 -23.54 6.98
C GLY A 14 -22.30 -24.70 6.08
N ARG A 15 -22.85 -24.40 4.90
CA ARG A 15 -23.28 -25.38 3.88
C ARG A 15 -22.34 -25.33 2.68
N VAL A 16 -21.99 -26.49 2.14
CA VAL A 16 -21.24 -26.58 0.87
C VAL A 16 -22.19 -26.36 -0.31
N VAL A 17 -21.89 -25.38 -1.16
CA VAL A 17 -22.67 -25.07 -2.37
C VAL A 17 -22.27 -26.03 -3.48
N SER A 18 -23.15 -26.97 -3.78
CA SER A 18 -22.91 -28.03 -4.77
C SER A 18 -23.46 -27.72 -6.16
N ASP A 19 -24.44 -26.81 -6.28
CA ASP A 19 -24.99 -26.40 -7.57
C ASP A 19 -24.04 -25.42 -8.28
N PRO A 20 -23.53 -25.75 -9.48
CA PRO A 20 -22.61 -24.89 -10.23
C PRO A 20 -23.23 -23.55 -10.68
N VAL A 21 -24.56 -23.46 -10.82
CA VAL A 21 -25.23 -22.19 -11.15
C VAL A 21 -25.32 -21.29 -9.93
N GLU A 22 -25.69 -21.86 -8.78
CA GLU A 22 -25.70 -21.18 -7.49
C GLU A 22 -24.30 -20.70 -7.10
N ALA A 23 -23.28 -21.55 -7.26
CA ALA A 23 -21.89 -21.19 -6.98
C ALA A 23 -21.40 -20.02 -7.84
N ARG A 24 -21.75 -19.99 -9.13
CA ARG A 24 -21.41 -18.86 -10.03
C ARG A 24 -22.18 -17.59 -9.68
N ALA A 25 -23.44 -17.70 -9.27
CA ALA A 25 -24.23 -16.56 -8.85
C ALA A 25 -23.66 -15.94 -7.55
N ILE A 26 -23.23 -16.77 -6.61
CA ILE A 26 -22.57 -16.35 -5.37
C ILE A 26 -21.20 -15.73 -5.70
N GLU A 27 -20.41 -16.33 -6.58
CA GLU A 27 -19.12 -15.77 -7.01
C GLU A 27 -19.27 -14.38 -7.65
N LEU A 28 -20.29 -14.20 -8.51
CA LEU A 28 -20.60 -12.90 -9.12
C LEU A 28 -21.12 -11.87 -8.12
N ALA A 29 -21.89 -12.30 -7.12
CA ALA A 29 -22.45 -11.41 -6.09
C ALA A 29 -21.42 -11.02 -5.01
N GLU A 30 -20.60 -11.96 -4.55
CA GLU A 30 -19.65 -11.79 -3.45
C GLU A 30 -18.25 -11.35 -3.89
N GLY A 31 -17.83 -11.67 -5.12
CA GLY A 31 -16.52 -11.29 -5.67
C GLY A 31 -16.29 -9.77 -5.72
N HIS A 32 -17.37 -8.99 -5.76
CA HIS A 32 -17.35 -7.53 -5.67
C HIS A 32 -17.56 -6.99 -4.24
N HIS A 33 -18.14 -7.78 -3.33
CA HIS A 33 -18.52 -7.35 -1.99
C HIS A 33 -17.39 -7.57 -0.96
N LEU A 34 -16.70 -8.72 -0.98
CA LEU A 34 -15.62 -9.03 -0.03
C LEU A 34 -14.39 -8.12 -0.18
N ARG A 35 -14.15 -7.61 -1.40
CA ARG A 35 -13.13 -6.57 -1.65
C ARG A 35 -13.46 -5.23 -0.98
N ARG A 36 -14.74 -5.00 -0.63
CA ARG A 36 -15.24 -3.73 -0.06
C ARG A 36 -15.47 -3.82 1.46
N THR A 37 -15.80 -4.97 2.04
CA THR A 37 -16.42 -5.02 3.38
C THR A 37 -15.50 -4.82 4.57
N HIS A 38 -14.27 -5.35 4.59
CA HIS A 38 -13.41 -5.21 5.78
C HIS A 38 -12.92 -3.77 6.03
N ALA A 39 -12.86 -2.94 4.98
CA ALA A 39 -12.58 -1.51 5.10
C ALA A 39 -13.84 -0.68 5.43
N LEU A 40 -15.01 -1.07 4.91
CA LEU A 40 -16.24 -0.24 4.97
C LEU A 40 -16.95 -0.23 6.32
N LYS A 41 -16.82 -1.26 7.16
CA LYS A 41 -17.49 -1.26 8.48
C LYS A 41 -16.95 -0.15 9.39
N ARG A 42 -15.64 0.13 9.32
CA ARG A 42 -14.97 1.21 10.07
C ARG A 42 -15.15 2.59 9.43
N LEU A 43 -15.55 2.64 8.16
CA LEU A 43 -15.83 3.89 7.42
C LEU A 43 -17.23 4.44 7.72
N SER A 44 -18.19 3.60 8.13
CA SER A 44 -19.54 4.06 8.49
C SER A 44 -19.57 4.97 9.73
N GLU A 45 -18.61 4.81 10.66
CA GLU A 45 -18.52 5.61 11.89
C GLU A 45 -17.76 6.93 11.71
N LEU A 46 -17.08 7.14 10.57
CA LEU A 46 -16.26 8.33 10.28
C LEU A 46 -16.84 9.20 9.15
N ALA A 47 -17.97 8.81 8.58
CA ALA A 47 -18.60 9.40 7.39
C ALA A 47 -19.37 10.70 7.64
N ALA A 48 -18.80 11.64 8.39
CA ALA A 48 -19.26 13.03 8.38
C ALA A 48 -18.47 13.82 7.32
N GLY A 49 -18.81 13.64 6.04
CA GLY A 49 -18.60 14.69 5.03
C GLY A 49 -17.54 14.52 3.92
N ALA A 50 -17.01 13.32 3.62
CA ALA A 50 -16.07 13.13 2.50
C ALA A 50 -16.63 12.19 1.39
N SER A 51 -16.38 12.56 0.12
CA SER A 51 -16.80 11.80 -1.07
C SER A 51 -16.01 10.50 -1.23
N ALA A 52 -16.70 9.40 -1.56
CA ALA A 52 -16.11 8.05 -1.69
C ALA A 52 -14.96 7.95 -2.72
N ARG A 53 -14.89 8.86 -3.70
CA ARG A 53 -13.83 8.89 -4.72
C ARG A 53 -12.51 9.46 -4.21
N ASP A 54 -12.55 10.33 -3.20
CA ASP A 54 -11.34 10.90 -2.60
C ASP A 54 -10.69 9.92 -1.59
N ILE A 55 -11.47 8.95 -1.10
CA ILE A 55 -11.04 7.93 -0.14
C ILE A 55 -10.34 6.75 -0.86
N GLU A 56 -10.77 6.41 -2.08
CA GLU A 56 -10.22 5.29 -2.86
C GLU A 56 -8.81 5.57 -3.40
N GLY A 57 -8.48 6.83 -3.69
CA GLY A 57 -7.14 7.26 -4.14
C GLY A 57 -6.10 7.47 -3.03
N ALA A 58 -6.47 7.25 -1.77
CA ALA A 58 -5.71 7.70 -0.60
C ALA A 58 -5.49 6.62 0.46
N ILE A 59 -5.80 5.35 0.18
CA ILE A 59 -5.67 4.26 1.16
C ILE A 59 -4.26 4.15 1.73
N HIS A 60 -3.24 4.48 0.92
CA HIS A 60 -1.84 4.49 1.34
C HIS A 60 -1.51 5.60 2.33
N ASN A 61 -2.33 6.66 2.46
CA ASN A 61 -2.10 7.75 3.42
C ASN A 61 -2.13 7.28 4.88
N THR A 62 -2.78 6.14 5.14
CA THR A 62 -2.84 5.52 6.47
C THR A 62 -1.64 4.62 6.77
N GLN A 63 -0.79 4.37 5.77
CA GLN A 63 0.30 3.41 5.88
C GLN A 63 1.51 4.04 6.56
N PRO A 64 2.13 3.34 7.53
CA PRO A 64 3.23 3.90 8.30
C PRO A 64 4.47 4.21 7.45
N TRP A 65 4.64 3.51 6.33
CA TRP A 65 5.75 3.67 5.39
C TRP A 65 5.54 4.81 4.38
N TYR A 66 4.37 5.47 4.37
CA TYR A 66 4.05 6.57 3.47
C TYR A 66 4.33 7.92 4.13
N HIS A 67 5.03 8.81 3.41
CA HIS A 67 5.51 10.09 3.92
C HIS A 67 4.99 11.31 3.13
N GLY A 68 4.00 11.13 2.25
CA GLY A 68 3.40 12.24 1.51
C GLY A 68 4.42 13.07 0.72
N ASN A 69 4.37 14.39 0.86
CA ASN A 69 5.17 15.36 0.09
C ASN A 69 6.67 15.45 0.48
N LEU A 70 7.18 14.50 1.27
CA LEU A 70 8.57 14.43 1.70
C LEU A 70 9.54 14.64 0.54
N THR A 71 10.52 15.50 0.74
CA THR A 71 11.50 15.81 -0.30
C THR A 71 12.53 14.70 -0.45
N ARG A 72 13.25 14.71 -1.58
CA ARG A 72 14.36 13.77 -1.81
C ARG A 72 15.43 13.88 -0.74
N ASP A 73 15.76 15.11 -0.34
CA ASP A 73 16.84 15.38 0.62
C ASP A 73 16.42 14.98 2.04
N GLU A 74 15.18 15.28 2.45
CA GLU A 74 14.65 14.82 3.75
C GLU A 74 14.58 13.29 3.82
N ALA A 75 14.10 12.64 2.74
CA ALA A 75 14.09 11.17 2.66
C ALA A 75 15.51 10.59 2.79
N SER A 76 16.48 11.23 2.14
CA SER A 76 17.89 10.85 2.26
C SER A 76 18.35 10.95 3.71
N GLN A 77 18.10 12.08 4.38
CA GLN A 77 18.50 12.28 5.77
C GLN A 77 17.85 11.26 6.73
N LEU A 78 16.55 10.97 6.56
CA LEU A 78 15.84 9.98 7.37
C LEU A 78 16.43 8.58 7.20
N LEU A 79 16.70 8.17 5.96
CA LEU A 79 17.26 6.85 5.66
C LEU A 79 18.68 6.69 6.19
N HIS A 80 19.53 7.72 6.08
CA HIS A 80 20.90 7.69 6.63
C HIS A 80 20.92 7.54 8.17
N LYS A 81 19.93 8.10 8.89
CA LYS A 81 19.83 7.97 10.35
C LYS A 81 19.57 6.53 10.82
N HIS A 82 19.02 5.65 9.97
CA HIS A 82 18.64 4.28 10.32
C HIS A 82 19.75 3.22 10.09
N ASN A 83 21.01 3.58 10.34
CA ASN A 83 22.18 2.67 10.42
C ASN A 83 22.44 1.77 9.19
N GLY A 84 22.03 2.21 7.99
CA GLY A 84 22.46 1.58 6.74
C GLY A 84 21.97 0.15 6.49
N ARG A 85 21.01 -0.37 7.26
CA ARG A 85 20.51 -1.73 7.01
C ARG A 85 19.92 -1.84 5.60
N ASP A 86 20.27 -2.92 4.91
CA ASP A 86 19.72 -3.19 3.58
C ASP A 86 18.21 -3.43 3.66
N GLY A 87 17.48 -2.86 2.69
CA GLY A 87 16.03 -2.99 2.63
C GLY A 87 15.26 -2.03 3.55
N VAL A 88 15.92 -1.05 4.18
CA VAL A 88 15.21 0.07 4.83
C VAL A 88 14.60 0.96 3.75
N PHE A 89 13.32 1.31 3.86
CA PHE A 89 12.61 2.09 2.85
C PHE A 89 11.54 3.05 3.40
N LEU A 90 11.07 3.93 2.51
CA LEU A 90 9.83 4.71 2.63
C LEU A 90 9.27 5.01 1.23
N VAL A 91 7.99 5.35 1.15
CA VAL A 91 7.33 5.85 -0.07
C VAL A 91 6.89 7.28 0.13
N ARG A 92 7.06 8.10 -0.90
CA ARG A 92 6.71 9.54 -0.91
C ARG A 92 6.17 9.95 -2.27
N GLU A 93 5.55 11.11 -2.35
CA GLU A 93 5.13 11.74 -3.59
C GLU A 93 6.34 12.20 -4.42
N SER A 94 6.19 12.19 -5.75
CA SER A 94 7.20 12.75 -6.64
C SER A 94 6.95 14.24 -6.84
N ARG A 95 7.84 15.09 -6.32
CA ARG A 95 7.77 16.56 -6.56
C ARG A 95 7.98 16.96 -8.02
N SER A 96 8.69 16.16 -8.81
CA SER A 96 8.93 16.44 -10.23
C SER A 96 7.86 15.86 -11.14
N ASN A 97 7.03 14.95 -10.65
CA ASN A 97 5.98 14.30 -11.44
C ASN A 97 4.74 14.06 -10.57
N PRO A 98 3.72 14.93 -10.64
CA PRO A 98 2.55 14.88 -9.76
C PRO A 98 1.74 13.58 -9.82
N VAL A 99 1.87 12.79 -10.88
CA VAL A 99 1.14 11.52 -11.03
C VAL A 99 1.93 10.30 -10.54
N ALA A 100 3.18 10.49 -10.10
CA ALA A 100 4.07 9.42 -9.72
C ALA A 100 4.42 9.45 -8.22
N PHE A 101 4.79 8.29 -7.71
CA PHE A 101 5.36 8.14 -6.38
C PHE A 101 6.84 7.78 -6.48
N VAL A 102 7.55 7.85 -5.35
CA VAL A 102 8.96 7.49 -5.26
C VAL A 102 9.17 6.54 -4.10
N LEU A 103 9.69 5.35 -4.39
CA LEU A 103 10.23 4.42 -3.41
C LEU A 103 11.68 4.82 -3.13
N SER A 104 11.96 5.24 -1.89
CA SER A 104 13.32 5.57 -1.44
C SER A 104 13.81 4.48 -0.50
N PHE A 105 14.97 3.88 -0.78
CA PHE A 105 15.47 2.73 0.00
C PHE A 105 17.00 2.63 0.02
N ILE A 106 17.53 1.89 1.00
CA ILE A 106 18.96 1.62 1.15
C ILE A 106 19.30 0.19 0.72
N PHE A 107 20.41 0.06 -0.01
CA PHE A 107 21.06 -1.22 -0.30
C PHE A 107 22.59 -1.05 -0.39
N ARG A 108 23.35 -1.89 0.31
CA ARG A 108 24.82 -1.85 0.39
C ARG A 108 25.36 -0.45 0.68
N MET A 109 24.81 0.20 1.70
CA MET A 109 25.14 1.59 2.10
C MET A 109 24.84 2.66 1.05
N LYS A 110 24.16 2.32 -0.06
CA LYS A 110 23.80 3.27 -1.10
C LYS A 110 22.31 3.56 -1.06
N LEU A 111 21.97 4.83 -1.25
CA LEU A 111 20.60 5.30 -1.33
C LEU A 111 20.09 5.22 -2.76
N TYR A 112 18.89 4.68 -2.93
CA TYR A 112 18.20 4.55 -4.21
C TYR A 112 16.85 5.27 -4.16
N HIS A 113 16.45 5.83 -5.29
CA HIS A 113 15.12 6.40 -5.50
C HIS A 113 14.55 5.84 -6.79
N ALA A 114 13.52 5.01 -6.69
CA ALA A 114 12.85 4.40 -7.83
C ALA A 114 11.48 5.05 -8.03
N GLN A 115 11.17 5.46 -9.26
CA GLN A 115 9.87 6.02 -9.59
C GLN A 115 8.84 4.91 -9.74
N ILE A 116 7.74 5.04 -9.00
CA ILE A 116 6.54 4.24 -9.17
C ILE A 116 5.62 5.01 -10.11
N MET A 117 5.44 4.48 -11.32
CA MET A 117 4.72 5.14 -12.40
C MET A 117 3.33 4.53 -12.59
N PRO A 118 2.30 5.35 -12.84
CA PRO A 118 1.02 4.85 -13.28
C PRO A 118 1.13 4.32 -14.73
N VAL A 119 0.50 3.17 -14.99
CA VAL A 119 0.43 2.51 -16.28
C VAL A 119 -1.04 2.23 -16.58
N LYS A 120 -1.50 2.65 -17.75
CA LYS A 120 -2.87 2.41 -18.21
C LYS A 120 -2.93 1.14 -19.04
N ASP A 121 -3.89 0.28 -18.75
CA ASP A 121 -4.22 -0.85 -19.61
C ASP A 121 -5.44 -0.50 -20.46
N THR A 122 -5.19 -0.22 -21.74
CA THR A 122 -6.22 0.14 -22.72
C THR A 122 -6.86 -1.08 -23.37
N SER A 123 -6.41 -2.30 -23.06
CA SER A 123 -7.01 -3.52 -23.60
C SER A 123 -8.35 -3.87 -22.94
N GLN A 124 -8.62 -3.28 -21.77
CA GLN A 124 -9.83 -3.51 -20.98
C GLN A 124 -10.73 -2.26 -20.99
N SER A 125 -12.05 -2.50 -21.01
CA SER A 125 -13.06 -1.45 -20.84
C SER A 125 -13.87 -1.77 -19.58
N PRO A 126 -13.84 -0.92 -18.54
CA PRO A 126 -13.16 0.39 -18.48
C PRO A 126 -11.63 0.28 -18.41
N VAL A 127 -10.95 1.33 -18.89
CA VAL A 127 -9.49 1.47 -18.81
C VAL A 127 -9.06 1.39 -17.35
N THR A 128 -8.19 0.44 -17.04
CA THR A 128 -7.68 0.25 -15.68
C THR A 128 -6.31 0.87 -15.54
N CYS A 129 -6.07 1.59 -14.44
CA CYS A 129 -4.77 2.14 -14.09
C CYS A 129 -4.09 1.24 -13.06
N TYR A 130 -2.79 1.01 -13.24
CA TYR A 130 -1.94 0.23 -12.35
C TYR A 130 -0.71 1.04 -11.96
N PHE A 131 -0.02 0.65 -10.89
CA PHE A 131 1.30 1.15 -10.52
C PHE A 131 2.38 0.14 -10.88
N SER A 132 3.56 0.64 -11.27
CA SER A 132 4.69 -0.19 -11.67
C SER A 132 6.04 0.49 -11.43
N LEU A 133 7.06 -0.32 -11.13
CA LEU A 133 8.47 0.08 -11.05
C LEU A 133 9.27 -0.26 -12.32
N ASP A 134 8.68 -1.03 -13.24
CA ASP A 134 9.38 -1.68 -14.36
C ASP A 134 8.71 -1.46 -15.71
N GLY A 135 8.03 -0.32 -15.86
CA GLY A 135 7.37 0.08 -17.10
C GLY A 135 6.13 -0.76 -17.43
N GLY A 136 5.52 -1.39 -16.42
CA GLY A 136 4.29 -2.16 -16.56
C GLY A 136 4.48 -3.66 -16.83
N LYS A 137 5.69 -4.20 -16.65
CA LYS A 137 5.90 -5.67 -16.67
C LYS A 137 5.28 -6.31 -15.44
N THR A 138 5.45 -5.69 -14.28
CA THR A 138 4.77 -6.00 -13.03
C THR A 138 3.81 -4.86 -12.69
N ARG A 139 2.55 -5.19 -12.43
CA ARG A 139 1.44 -4.24 -12.27
C ARG A 139 0.71 -4.48 -10.95
N PHE A 140 0.42 -3.40 -10.23
CA PHE A 140 -0.30 -3.42 -8.96
C PHE A 140 -1.47 -2.45 -8.99
N TYR A 141 -2.59 -2.79 -8.35
CA TYR A 141 -3.75 -1.90 -8.30
C TYR A 141 -3.50 -0.66 -7.45
N ASP A 142 -2.73 -0.81 -6.38
CA ASP A 142 -2.42 0.27 -5.44
C ASP A 142 -0.98 0.13 -4.91
N LEU A 143 -0.56 1.13 -4.12
CA LEU A 143 0.77 1.15 -3.50
C LEU A 143 0.94 0.11 -2.41
N ILE A 144 -0.15 -0.31 -1.74
CA ILE A 144 -0.09 -1.29 -0.66
C ILE A 144 0.32 -2.64 -1.24
N GLN A 145 -0.37 -3.09 -2.28
CA GLN A 145 -0.08 -4.32 -3.00
C GLN A 145 1.34 -4.30 -3.58
N LEU A 146 1.78 -3.15 -4.11
CA LEU A 146 3.15 -2.98 -4.61
C LEU A 146 4.16 -3.20 -3.48
N VAL A 147 3.99 -2.52 -2.34
CA VAL A 147 4.91 -2.62 -1.21
C VAL A 147 4.94 -4.05 -0.67
N GLU A 148 3.78 -4.68 -0.43
CA GLU A 148 3.68 -6.06 0.05
C GLU A 148 4.40 -7.05 -0.87
N PHE A 149 4.22 -6.90 -2.19
CA PHE A 149 4.93 -7.72 -3.16
C PHE A 149 6.44 -7.55 -3.01
N TYR A 150 6.94 -6.31 -2.91
CA TYR A 150 8.38 -6.05 -2.80
C TYR A 150 8.97 -6.34 -1.41
N GLN A 151 8.12 -6.55 -0.39
CA GLN A 151 8.54 -7.10 0.90
C GLN A 151 8.84 -8.60 0.81
N LEU A 152 8.08 -9.32 -0.03
CA LEU A 152 8.25 -10.75 -0.25
C LEU A 152 9.27 -11.06 -1.36
N ASN A 153 9.36 -10.21 -2.38
CA ASN A 153 10.12 -10.45 -3.61
C ASN A 153 11.01 -9.26 -3.96
N ALA A 154 12.24 -9.48 -4.43
CA ALA A 154 13.08 -8.37 -4.86
C ALA A 154 12.63 -7.78 -6.20
N GLY A 155 12.09 -8.60 -7.11
CA GLY A 155 11.66 -8.17 -8.44
C GLY A 155 12.77 -7.44 -9.19
N VAL A 156 12.50 -6.22 -9.65
CA VAL A 156 13.50 -5.35 -10.31
C VAL A 156 14.40 -4.58 -9.33
N LEU A 157 14.14 -4.64 -8.03
CA LEU A 157 14.95 -3.99 -7.00
C LEU A 157 16.16 -4.85 -6.65
N PRO A 158 17.28 -4.24 -6.22
CA PRO A 158 18.47 -5.00 -5.82
C PRO A 158 18.32 -5.69 -4.45
N THR A 159 17.25 -5.40 -3.70
CA THR A 159 16.92 -6.02 -2.41
C THR A 159 15.41 -6.00 -2.19
N ARG A 160 14.94 -6.84 -1.26
CA ARG A 160 13.57 -6.77 -0.73
C ARG A 160 13.41 -5.57 0.19
N LEU A 161 12.17 -5.13 0.35
CA LEU A 161 11.77 -4.15 1.34
C LEU A 161 11.58 -4.85 2.68
N ILE A 162 12.36 -4.52 3.70
CA ILE A 162 12.38 -5.29 4.95
C ILE A 162 11.93 -4.44 6.12
N TYR A 163 12.44 -3.20 6.20
CA TYR A 163 12.16 -2.29 7.31
C TYR A 163 11.65 -0.98 6.75
N PHE A 164 10.59 -0.41 7.32
CA PHE A 164 10.12 0.90 6.90
C PHE A 164 10.34 1.96 7.97
N ILE A 165 10.59 3.19 7.52
CA ILE A 165 10.58 4.35 8.40
C ILE A 165 9.14 4.75 8.62
N THR A 166 8.71 4.81 9.88
CA THR A 166 7.38 5.29 10.25
C THR A 166 7.31 6.80 10.15
N HIS A 167 6.20 7.37 9.66
CA HIS A 167 5.90 8.79 9.83
C HIS A 167 5.69 9.09 11.33
N THR A 168 6.77 9.38 12.06
CA THR A 168 6.68 9.82 13.45
C THR A 168 6.19 11.26 13.45
N ALA A 169 5.00 11.52 14.00
CA ALA A 169 4.77 12.85 14.57
C ALA A 169 5.94 13.13 15.54
N PRO A 170 6.51 14.35 15.57
CA PRO A 170 7.60 14.65 16.47
C PRO A 170 7.13 14.35 17.89
N SER A 171 7.71 13.33 18.52
CA SER A 171 7.43 13.03 19.92
C SER A 171 7.87 14.25 20.73
N SER A 172 6.90 14.93 21.34
CA SER A 172 7.08 16.06 22.28
C SER A 172 7.93 15.72 23.52
N SER A 173 8.58 14.56 23.57
CA SER A 173 9.37 14.07 24.70
C SER A 173 10.81 14.59 24.74
N ALA A 174 11.28 15.36 23.74
CA ALA A 174 12.63 15.95 23.76
C ALA A 174 12.73 17.34 24.43
N LEU A 175 11.64 17.90 24.98
CA LEU A 175 11.62 19.24 25.61
C LEU A 175 11.39 19.22 27.13
N ARG A 176 11.75 18.13 27.81
CA ARG A 176 11.87 18.13 29.28
C ARG A 176 13.17 17.47 29.66
N HIS A 177 14.27 18.21 29.69
CA HIS A 177 15.39 18.02 30.64
C HIS A 177 16.52 19.07 30.46
N VAL A 178 16.18 20.32 30.15
CA VAL A 178 17.09 21.46 30.40
C VAL A 178 16.26 22.67 30.87
N ALA A 179 15.72 22.56 32.09
CA ALA A 179 15.17 23.70 32.83
C ALA A 179 15.06 23.33 34.32
N GLN A 180 16.21 23.36 34.99
CA GLN A 180 16.42 23.56 36.43
C GLN A 180 17.93 23.81 36.53
N SER A 181 18.39 25.03 36.26
CA SER A 181 18.51 26.16 37.20
C SER A 181 19.62 25.94 38.24
N PHE A 182 20.52 26.93 38.24
CA PHE A 182 21.40 27.43 39.29
C PHE A 182 21.16 26.91 40.72
#